data_AF-A0A6G0UPH2-F1
#
_entry.id   AF-A0A6G0UPH2-F1
#
_cell.length_a   1.000
_cell.length_b   1.000
_cell.length_c   1.000
_cell.angle_alpha   90.00
_cell.angle_beta   90.00
_cell.angle_gamma   90.00
#
_symmetry.space_group_name_H-M   'P 1'
#
loop_
_entity.id
_entity.type
_entity.pdbx_description
1 polymer ?
#
loop_
_entity_poly.entity_id
_entity_poly.type
_entity_poly.pdbx_seq_one_letter_code
_entity_poly.pdbx_strand_id
1 'polypeptide(L)'
;MKELIFSFFVFVTLITTGVTEEDHGYGNRPRGVPSSKAALYLEKEEFECLDGSQKIPYERVNDDYCDCDDGSDEPGTSACPNGRFHCINLGHKPMDVYSSRVNDYICDCCDGSDEWDSGVQCPNLCSQMGAQARKEAEEYKKVVAAGFSKRSELAKEGEKLVKEKTAAKEVEDKDWEEKKNAIKKAAAEGLFAKLDSDGDSKLTIQDFKKIAEFDNDNNGEVSDDEAKSYLPGEEELNFDSFFEKSFDDVRRILRSKEPVEEKKETTEEPNTEKEENIEEEELEDEYSAPSESHHIEEEWEKKPPYSEATQKFIDEATQARNEFHDALRKVSDLETKVREAEQFVEFDYGPDYAWAALKGQCFDLDENQYTYRLCMFDKTTQKDRNSHHDVPLGYWNSWAGSDSDKYSTQKYDRGQSCWNGPDRSTMVEIKCGEETKLLEASEPAKCEYKFVLVSPAACQDPTKLEENYHSEL
;
A
#
# COMPACT_ATOMS: atom_id res chain seq x y z
N MET A 1 -50.03 -85.48 31.42
CA MET A 1 -48.73 -86.11 31.09
C MET A 1 -48.56 -86.00 29.58
N LYS A 2 -47.68 -85.19 29.00
CA LYS A 2 -46.44 -84.56 29.46
C LYS A 2 -46.34 -83.18 28.79
N GLU A 3 -45.72 -82.25 29.52
CA GLU A 3 -45.37 -80.92 29.05
C GLU A 3 -44.28 -80.97 27.97
N LEU A 4 -44.35 -80.04 27.01
CA LEU A 4 -43.21 -79.66 26.17
C LEU A 4 -43.02 -78.16 26.31
N ILE A 5 -42.04 -77.81 27.14
CA ILE A 5 -41.53 -76.47 27.38
C ILE A 5 -40.69 -76.09 26.14
N PHE A 6 -41.20 -75.17 25.33
CA PHE A 6 -40.42 -74.53 24.27
C PHE A 6 -39.62 -73.38 24.89
N SER A 7 -38.31 -73.60 25.07
CA SER A 7 -37.38 -72.60 25.57
C SER A 7 -37.13 -71.54 24.50
N PHE A 8 -37.70 -70.35 24.68
CA PHE A 8 -37.43 -69.17 23.87
C PHE A 8 -36.10 -68.55 24.36
N PHE A 9 -34.99 -68.94 23.74
CA PHE A 9 -33.72 -68.21 23.90
C PHE A 9 -33.82 -66.90 23.11
N VAL A 10 -34.15 -65.81 23.80
CA VAL A 10 -33.96 -64.45 23.27
C VAL A 10 -32.46 -64.18 23.29
N PHE A 11 -31.81 -64.31 22.13
CA PHE A 11 -30.48 -63.76 21.90
C PHE A 11 -30.61 -62.23 21.93
N VAL A 12 -30.32 -61.62 23.07
CA VAL A 12 -30.01 -60.19 23.15
C VAL A 12 -28.62 -60.04 22.53
N THR A 13 -28.57 -59.82 21.22
CA THR A 13 -27.38 -59.27 20.58
C THR A 13 -27.16 -57.88 21.18
N LEU A 14 -26.16 -57.76 22.06
CA LEU A 14 -25.55 -56.46 22.36
C LEU A 14 -25.09 -55.90 21.01
N ILE A 15 -25.85 -54.96 20.46
CA ILE A 15 -25.33 -54.03 19.48
C ILE A 15 -24.41 -53.14 20.31
N THR A 16 -23.12 -53.50 20.36
CA THR A 16 -22.09 -52.53 20.68
C THR A 16 -22.20 -51.47 19.59
N THR A 17 -22.85 -50.36 19.89
CA THR A 17 -22.66 -49.12 19.14
C THR A 17 -21.16 -48.86 19.21
N GLY A 18 -20.44 -49.22 18.16
CA GLY A 18 -19.12 -48.66 17.94
C GLY A 18 -19.29 -47.16 18.05
N VAL A 19 -18.53 -46.55 18.95
CA VAL A 19 -18.34 -45.11 18.96
C VAL A 19 -17.84 -44.80 17.55
N THR A 20 -18.67 -44.16 16.73
CA THR A 20 -18.20 -43.55 15.50
C THR A 20 -17.21 -42.50 15.98
N GLU A 21 -15.91 -42.70 15.74
CA GLU A 21 -14.94 -41.62 15.85
C GLU A 21 -15.51 -40.45 15.04
N GLU A 22 -15.83 -39.36 15.73
CA GLU A 22 -16.22 -38.13 15.06
C GLU A 22 -15.02 -37.71 14.22
N ASP A 23 -15.16 -37.77 12.90
CA ASP A 23 -14.14 -37.28 11.97
C ASP A 23 -13.93 -35.79 12.23
N HIS A 24 -12.89 -35.47 12.99
CA HIS A 24 -12.53 -34.12 13.41
C HIS A 24 -11.97 -33.27 12.26
N GLY A 25 -12.02 -33.75 11.01
CA GLY A 25 -11.64 -33.02 9.80
C GLY A 25 -10.15 -33.04 9.46
N TYR A 26 -9.30 -33.60 10.32
CA TYR A 26 -7.87 -33.75 10.05
C TYR A 26 -7.55 -34.90 9.09
N GLY A 27 -8.49 -35.84 8.88
CA GLY A 27 -8.26 -37.05 8.09
C GLY A 27 -7.17 -37.93 8.71
N ASN A 28 -6.28 -38.46 7.88
CA ASN A 28 -5.19 -39.37 8.33
C ASN A 28 -3.94 -38.66 8.87
N ARG A 29 -4.05 -37.38 9.23
CA ARG A 29 -2.93 -36.54 9.64
C ARG A 29 -3.02 -36.32 11.14
N PRO A 30 -1.90 -36.15 11.86
CA PRO A 30 -1.96 -35.82 13.27
C PRO A 30 -2.80 -34.57 13.51
N ARG A 31 -3.53 -34.57 14.63
CA ARG A 31 -4.35 -33.44 15.05
C ARG A 31 -3.48 -32.18 15.15
N GLY A 32 -4.06 -31.03 14.81
CA GLY A 32 -3.38 -29.74 14.86
C GLY A 32 -2.40 -29.48 13.69
N VAL A 33 -2.25 -30.42 12.76
CA VAL A 33 -1.46 -30.21 11.54
C VAL A 33 -2.33 -29.55 10.45
N PRO A 34 -1.92 -28.42 9.85
CA PRO A 34 -2.61 -27.84 8.71
C PRO A 34 -2.44 -28.73 7.46
N SER A 35 -3.42 -28.69 6.56
CA SER A 35 -3.40 -29.44 5.29
C SER A 35 -2.11 -29.22 4.48
N SER A 36 -1.58 -28.00 4.52
CA SER A 36 -0.30 -27.62 3.92
C SER A 36 0.95 -28.22 4.57
N LYS A 37 0.81 -28.87 5.73
CA LYS A 37 1.84 -29.63 6.44
C LYS A 37 1.54 -31.14 6.52
N ALA A 38 0.44 -31.63 5.93
CA ALA A 38 0.07 -33.05 5.91
C ALA A 38 1.22 -34.06 5.74
N ALA A 39 1.98 -33.97 4.66
CA ALA A 39 3.00 -34.96 4.37
C ALA A 39 4.23 -34.83 5.25
N LEU A 40 4.38 -33.75 6.03
CA LEU A 40 5.44 -33.67 7.04
C LEU A 40 5.29 -34.72 8.12
N TYR A 41 4.06 -35.19 8.27
CA TYR A 41 3.62 -36.07 9.33
C TYR A 41 3.06 -37.36 8.73
N LEU A 42 3.71 -37.90 7.69
CA LEU A 42 3.39 -39.24 7.21
C LEU A 42 3.85 -40.28 8.22
N GLU A 43 2.98 -41.24 8.53
CA GLU A 43 3.28 -42.34 9.42
C GLU A 43 4.43 -43.21 8.86
N LYS A 44 5.57 -43.19 9.56
CA LYS A 44 6.82 -43.89 9.25
C LYS A 44 7.38 -44.57 10.49
N GLU A 45 8.50 -45.30 10.37
CA GLU A 45 9.21 -45.83 11.55
C GLU A 45 9.83 -44.71 12.42
N GLU A 46 10.33 -43.65 11.81
CA GLU A 46 10.94 -42.51 12.50
C GLU A 46 10.40 -41.18 11.93
N PHE A 47 10.09 -40.24 12.82
CA PHE A 47 9.80 -38.83 12.55
C PHE A 47 11.07 -38.00 12.71
N GLU A 48 11.35 -37.13 11.75
CA GLU A 48 12.46 -36.17 11.80
C GLU A 48 11.89 -34.81 12.20
N CYS A 49 12.40 -34.22 13.29
CA CYS A 49 12.00 -32.87 13.70
C CYS A 49 12.18 -31.89 12.53
N LEU A 50 11.28 -30.92 12.37
CA LEU A 50 11.24 -30.07 11.18
C LEU A 50 12.43 -29.10 11.07
N ASP A 51 13.11 -28.85 12.18
CA ASP A 51 14.39 -28.14 12.22
C ASP A 51 15.60 -29.02 11.91
N GLY A 52 15.40 -30.32 11.70
CA GLY A 52 16.44 -31.32 11.45
C GLY A 52 17.31 -31.64 12.66
N SER A 53 16.89 -31.27 13.88
CA SER A 53 17.66 -31.45 15.11
C SER A 53 17.89 -32.92 15.47
N GLN A 54 16.84 -33.75 15.35
CA GLN A 54 16.88 -35.17 15.71
C GLN A 54 15.81 -36.00 15.01
N LYS A 55 15.93 -37.33 15.13
CA LYS A 55 14.94 -38.32 14.70
C LYS A 55 14.40 -39.06 15.91
N ILE A 56 13.09 -39.18 15.99
CA ILE A 56 12.36 -39.86 17.06
C ILE A 56 11.45 -40.94 16.45
N PRO A 57 11.05 -41.98 17.20
CA PRO A 57 10.00 -42.90 16.74
C PRO A 57 8.71 -42.14 16.43
N TYR A 58 8.00 -42.48 15.35
CA TYR A 58 6.77 -41.75 14.96
C TYR A 58 5.68 -41.85 16.03
N GLU A 59 5.68 -42.90 16.86
CA GLU A 59 4.73 -43.04 17.98
C GLU A 59 4.87 -41.95 19.05
N ARG A 60 5.93 -41.13 18.96
CA ARG A 60 6.16 -39.97 19.81
C ARG A 60 5.56 -38.68 19.28
N VAL A 61 4.97 -38.70 18.09
CA VAL A 61 4.22 -37.54 17.59
C VAL A 61 2.89 -37.46 18.33
N ASN A 62 2.63 -36.33 18.99
CA ASN A 62 1.49 -36.10 19.88
C ASN A 62 1.43 -37.10 21.05
N ASP A 63 2.56 -37.35 21.71
CA ASP A 63 2.64 -38.25 22.87
C ASP A 63 2.61 -37.53 24.23
N ASP A 64 2.30 -36.23 24.23
CA ASP A 64 2.33 -35.32 25.37
C ASP A 64 3.74 -35.11 25.97
N TYR A 65 4.80 -35.38 25.19
CA TYR A 65 6.17 -35.11 25.58
C TYR A 65 6.92 -34.34 24.49
N CYS A 66 7.55 -33.23 24.88
CA CYS A 66 8.32 -32.41 23.94
C CYS A 66 9.72 -32.99 23.72
N ASP A 67 9.88 -33.79 22.68
CA ASP A 67 11.13 -34.32 22.18
C ASP A 67 11.85 -33.38 21.21
N CYS A 68 11.14 -32.66 20.33
CA CYS A 68 11.77 -31.75 19.36
C CYS A 68 11.94 -30.33 19.92
N ASP A 69 13.13 -29.74 19.73
CA ASP A 69 13.42 -28.36 20.20
C ASP A 69 12.54 -27.31 19.49
N ASP A 70 12.13 -27.58 18.24
CA ASP A 70 11.21 -26.74 17.46
C ASP A 70 9.72 -27.00 17.76
N GLY A 71 9.43 -28.02 18.56
CA GLY A 71 8.08 -28.46 18.96
C GLY A 71 7.24 -29.06 17.85
N SER A 72 7.89 -29.56 16.80
CA SER A 72 7.22 -30.16 15.65
C SER A 72 6.65 -31.55 15.89
N ASP A 73 7.10 -32.24 16.93
CA ASP A 73 6.54 -33.51 17.37
C ASP A 73 5.17 -33.38 18.02
N GLU A 74 4.83 -32.21 18.56
CA GLU A 74 3.59 -31.98 19.33
C GLU A 74 2.63 -30.95 18.66
N PRO A 75 2.19 -31.15 17.40
CA PRO A 75 1.25 -30.24 16.74
C PRO A 75 -0.18 -30.28 17.34
N GLY A 76 -0.53 -31.38 17.99
CA GLY A 76 -1.86 -31.71 18.50
C GLY A 76 -2.01 -31.62 20.01
N THR A 77 -0.94 -31.32 20.74
CA THR A 77 -0.90 -31.27 22.22
C THR A 77 -0.34 -29.94 22.72
N SER A 78 -0.29 -29.77 24.05
CA SER A 78 0.29 -28.60 24.71
C SER A 78 1.74 -28.81 25.21
N ALA A 79 2.37 -29.95 24.91
CA ALA A 79 3.63 -30.35 25.53
C ALA A 79 4.82 -29.47 25.13
N CYS A 80 4.83 -28.92 23.91
CA CYS A 80 5.91 -28.05 23.44
C CYS A 80 5.59 -26.54 23.59
N PRO A 81 6.41 -25.74 24.30
CA PRO A 81 6.13 -24.31 24.55
C PRO A 81 6.05 -23.43 23.29
N ASN A 82 6.75 -23.80 22.22
CA ASN A 82 6.76 -23.07 20.95
C ASN A 82 5.78 -23.68 19.92
N GLY A 83 5.06 -24.74 20.29
CA GLY A 83 4.13 -25.46 19.42
C GLY A 83 2.95 -24.59 18.96
N ARG A 84 2.39 -24.95 17.81
CA ARG A 84 1.18 -24.33 17.27
C ARG A 84 0.20 -25.42 16.84
N PHE A 85 -1.06 -25.21 17.18
CA PHE A 85 -2.16 -26.08 16.82
C PHE A 85 -3.03 -25.41 15.77
N HIS A 86 -3.28 -26.09 14.66
CA HIS A 86 -4.11 -25.58 13.57
C HIS A 86 -5.58 -25.98 13.73
N CYS A 87 -6.47 -25.03 13.97
CA CYS A 87 -7.92 -25.22 13.88
C CYS A 87 -8.37 -25.12 12.40
N ILE A 88 -9.06 -26.15 11.90
CA ILE A 88 -9.57 -26.16 10.53
C ILE A 88 -10.77 -25.21 10.40
N ASN A 89 -11.61 -25.16 11.43
CA ASN A 89 -12.77 -24.27 11.54
C ASN A 89 -13.70 -24.35 10.31
N LEU A 90 -14.03 -25.56 9.86
CA LEU A 90 -14.84 -25.77 8.65
C LEU A 90 -16.17 -25.00 8.72
N GLY A 91 -16.45 -24.21 7.68
CA GLY A 91 -17.60 -23.30 7.64
C GLY A 91 -17.33 -21.88 8.17
N HIS A 92 -16.15 -21.66 8.75
CA HIS A 92 -15.57 -20.35 9.11
C HIS A 92 -14.13 -20.22 8.57
N LYS A 93 -13.32 -19.34 9.17
CA LYS A 93 -11.91 -19.11 8.80
C LYS A 93 -10.99 -20.05 9.60
N PRO A 94 -10.03 -20.74 8.95
CA PRO A 94 -9.01 -21.51 9.65
C PRO A 94 -8.12 -20.59 10.47
N MET A 95 -7.55 -21.11 11.57
CA MET A 95 -6.66 -20.33 12.43
C MET A 95 -5.68 -21.21 13.19
N ASP A 96 -4.52 -20.66 13.52
CA ASP A 96 -3.56 -21.31 14.40
C ASP A 96 -3.66 -20.73 15.82
N VAL A 97 -3.63 -21.61 16.82
CA VAL A 97 -3.51 -21.26 18.24
C VAL A 97 -2.17 -21.73 18.79
N TYR A 98 -1.75 -21.14 19.91
CA TYR A 98 -0.55 -21.60 20.61
C TYR A 98 -0.83 -22.94 21.28
N SER A 99 0.17 -23.82 21.35
CA SER A 99 0.08 -25.12 22.05
C SER A 99 -0.43 -24.98 23.49
N SER A 100 -0.10 -23.88 24.17
CA SER A 100 -0.58 -23.59 25.52
C SER A 100 -2.11 -23.50 25.67
N ARG A 101 -2.84 -23.42 24.55
CA ARG A 101 -4.31 -23.36 24.46
C ARG A 101 -4.94 -24.68 24.03
N VAL A 102 -4.14 -25.74 23.91
CA VAL A 102 -4.62 -27.07 23.62
C VAL A 102 -4.89 -27.78 24.94
N ASN A 103 -6.11 -28.26 25.12
CA ASN A 103 -6.58 -28.91 26.33
C ASN A 103 -6.40 -28.05 27.61
N ASP A 104 -6.58 -26.73 27.50
CA ASP A 104 -6.45 -25.77 28.61
C ASP A 104 -7.79 -25.46 29.32
N TYR A 105 -8.84 -26.22 28.99
CA TYR A 105 -10.22 -26.07 29.45
C TYR A 105 -10.96 -24.85 28.86
N ILE A 106 -10.42 -24.21 27.82
CA ILE A 106 -11.01 -23.05 27.14
C ILE A 106 -11.19 -23.39 25.66
N CYS A 107 -12.40 -23.15 25.12
CA CYS A 107 -12.65 -23.35 23.69
C CYS A 107 -12.15 -22.13 22.89
N ASP A 108 -10.95 -22.21 22.32
CA ASP A 108 -10.34 -21.21 21.44
C ASP A 108 -10.67 -21.45 19.95
N CYS A 109 -10.72 -22.70 19.50
CA CYS A 109 -11.16 -23.02 18.14
C CYS A 109 -12.70 -22.98 18.03
N CYS A 110 -13.26 -22.45 16.94
CA CYS A 110 -14.72 -22.45 16.78
C CYS A 110 -15.29 -23.86 16.53
N ASP A 111 -14.45 -24.78 16.07
CA ASP A 111 -14.82 -26.18 15.87
C ASP A 111 -14.63 -27.01 17.14
N GLY A 112 -14.02 -26.43 18.19
CA GLY A 112 -13.70 -27.08 19.46
C GLY A 112 -12.59 -28.12 19.37
N SER A 113 -11.80 -28.13 18.28
CA SER A 113 -10.78 -29.15 18.02
C SER A 113 -9.59 -29.10 18.97
N ASP A 114 -9.38 -27.98 19.65
CA ASP A 114 -8.34 -27.71 20.65
C ASP A 114 -8.59 -28.42 21.99
N GLU A 115 -9.84 -28.64 22.36
CA GLU A 115 -10.23 -29.23 23.65
C GLU A 115 -10.67 -30.69 23.50
N TRP A 116 -9.80 -31.50 22.91
CA TRP A 116 -10.11 -32.89 22.57
C TRP A 116 -9.90 -33.89 23.72
N ASP A 117 -9.09 -33.53 24.74
CA ASP A 117 -8.79 -34.38 25.92
C ASP A 117 -8.98 -33.69 27.28
N SER A 118 -9.37 -32.41 27.32
CA SER A 118 -9.58 -31.69 28.60
C SER A 118 -10.84 -32.11 29.37
N GLY A 119 -11.75 -32.85 28.72
CA GLY A 119 -13.07 -33.19 29.28
C GLY A 119 -14.09 -32.04 29.23
N VAL A 120 -13.74 -30.90 28.65
CA VAL A 120 -14.68 -29.81 28.32
C VAL A 120 -15.37 -30.14 27.00
N GLN A 121 -16.69 -29.94 26.94
CA GLN A 121 -17.43 -30.14 25.70
C GLN A 121 -17.56 -28.82 24.93
N CYS A 122 -16.69 -28.63 23.93
CA CYS A 122 -16.73 -27.48 23.05
C CYS A 122 -17.66 -27.73 21.85
N PRO A 123 -18.79 -27.00 21.72
CA PRO A 123 -19.67 -27.16 20.56
C PRO A 123 -19.07 -26.52 19.31
N ASN A 124 -19.21 -27.16 18.16
CA ASN A 124 -18.81 -26.55 16.88
C ASN A 124 -19.78 -25.41 16.49
N LEU A 125 -19.27 -24.18 16.56
CA LEU A 125 -19.99 -22.94 16.23
C LEU A 125 -19.55 -22.32 14.90
N CYS A 126 -18.63 -22.94 14.17
CA CYS A 126 -18.03 -22.34 12.97
C CYS A 126 -19.06 -21.99 11.90
N SER A 127 -20.05 -22.86 11.65
CA SER A 127 -21.10 -22.56 10.66
C SER A 127 -21.94 -21.33 11.03
N GLN A 128 -22.24 -21.15 12.32
CA GLN A 128 -22.97 -19.99 12.83
C GLN A 128 -22.12 -18.72 12.73
N MET A 129 -20.86 -18.79 13.19
CA MET A 129 -19.91 -17.68 13.11
C MET A 129 -19.63 -17.28 11.66
N GLY A 130 -19.47 -18.24 10.75
CA GLY A 130 -19.32 -18.01 9.33
C GLY A 130 -20.56 -17.39 8.69
N ALA A 131 -21.77 -17.80 9.09
CA ALA A 131 -23.01 -17.17 8.63
C ALA A 131 -23.13 -15.72 9.11
N GLN A 132 -22.75 -15.45 10.36
CA GLN A 132 -22.68 -14.09 10.89
C GLN A 132 -21.65 -13.24 10.14
N ALA A 133 -20.43 -13.75 9.93
CA ALA A 133 -19.37 -13.04 9.19
C ALA A 133 -19.80 -12.71 7.75
N ARG A 134 -20.52 -13.62 7.06
CA ARG A 134 -21.09 -13.35 5.74
C ARG A 134 -22.15 -12.25 5.78
N LYS A 135 -23.02 -12.25 6.79
CA LYS A 135 -24.02 -11.19 6.98
C LYS A 135 -23.36 -9.84 7.28
N GLU A 136 -22.34 -9.81 8.12
CA GLU A 136 -21.55 -8.62 8.42
C GLU A 136 -20.85 -8.08 7.16
N ALA A 137 -20.28 -8.96 6.33
CA ALA A 137 -19.70 -8.58 5.05
C ALA A 137 -20.74 -7.98 4.08
N GLU A 138 -21.95 -8.55 4.02
CA GLU A 138 -23.08 -8.02 3.23
C GLU A 138 -23.52 -6.62 3.71
N GLU A 139 -23.65 -6.43 5.03
CA GLU A 139 -23.98 -5.12 5.62
C GLU A 139 -22.88 -4.10 5.33
N TYR A 140 -21.62 -4.51 5.43
CA TYR A 140 -20.47 -3.69 5.12
C TYR A 140 -20.41 -3.28 3.64
N LYS A 141 -20.75 -4.18 2.69
CA LYS A 141 -20.88 -3.83 1.27
C LYS A 141 -21.89 -2.69 1.05
N LYS A 142 -22.99 -2.65 1.82
CA LYS A 142 -23.96 -1.54 1.76
C LYS A 142 -23.37 -0.22 2.25
N VAL A 143 -22.55 -0.26 3.30
CA VAL A 143 -21.83 0.92 3.81
C VAL A 143 -20.87 1.45 2.73
N VAL A 144 -20.12 0.56 2.07
CA VAL A 144 -19.23 0.94 0.95
C VAL A 144 -20.02 1.57 -0.19
N ALA A 145 -21.14 0.98 -0.61
CA ALA A 145 -21.98 1.54 -1.67
C ALA A 145 -22.55 2.92 -1.31
N ALA A 146 -23.00 3.11 -0.06
CA ALA A 146 -23.47 4.39 0.43
C ALA A 146 -22.33 5.43 0.49
N GLY A 147 -21.14 5.03 0.95
CA GLY A 147 -19.94 5.86 0.97
C GLY A 147 -19.52 6.31 -0.44
N PHE A 148 -19.58 5.40 -1.42
CA PHE A 148 -19.33 5.73 -2.82
C PHE A 148 -20.33 6.75 -3.37
N SER A 149 -21.62 6.59 -3.10
CA SER A 149 -22.64 7.57 -3.49
C SER A 149 -22.36 8.94 -2.88
N LYS A 150 -21.98 8.99 -1.59
CA LYS A 150 -21.66 10.24 -0.91
C LYS A 150 -20.41 10.92 -1.47
N ARG A 151 -19.37 10.15 -1.81
CA ARG A 151 -18.17 10.65 -2.51
C ARG A 151 -18.53 11.33 -3.82
N SER A 152 -19.44 10.75 -4.61
CA SER A 152 -19.89 11.35 -5.88
C SER A 152 -20.60 12.69 -5.69
N GLU A 153 -21.39 12.84 -4.63
CA GLU A 153 -22.02 14.12 -4.28
C GLU A 153 -20.98 15.18 -3.89
N LEU A 154 -20.05 14.83 -2.99
CA LEU A 154 -18.98 15.73 -2.54
C LEU A 154 -18.10 16.20 -3.71
N ALA A 155 -17.83 15.33 -4.68
CA ALA A 155 -17.07 15.71 -5.89
C ALA A 155 -17.78 16.81 -6.70
N LYS A 156 -19.11 16.71 -6.88
CA LYS A 156 -19.89 17.71 -7.62
C LYS A 156 -19.95 19.04 -6.87
N GLU A 157 -20.09 18.98 -5.55
CA GLU A 157 -20.08 20.17 -4.69
C GLU A 157 -18.70 20.85 -4.71
N GLY A 158 -17.62 20.08 -4.63
CA GLY A 158 -16.26 20.57 -4.78
C GLY A 158 -16.02 21.28 -6.12
N GLU A 159 -16.50 20.71 -7.24
CA GLU A 159 -16.39 21.35 -8.56
C GLU A 159 -17.08 22.72 -8.59
N LYS A 160 -18.25 22.84 -7.96
CA LYS A 160 -18.98 24.10 -7.85
C LYS A 160 -18.19 25.13 -7.02
N LEU A 161 -17.68 24.73 -5.86
CA LEU A 161 -16.91 25.62 -4.98
C LEU A 161 -15.61 26.08 -5.62
N VAL A 162 -14.93 25.22 -6.38
CA VAL A 162 -13.73 25.61 -7.15
C VAL A 162 -14.09 26.68 -8.17
N LYS A 163 -15.19 26.52 -8.92
CA LYS A 163 -15.64 27.53 -9.90
C LYS A 163 -15.97 28.87 -9.25
N GLU A 164 -16.65 28.86 -8.11
CA GLU A 164 -16.99 30.08 -7.36
C GLU A 164 -15.73 30.76 -6.80
N LYS A 165 -14.80 29.99 -6.22
CA LYS A 165 -13.48 30.47 -5.75
C LYS A 165 -12.66 31.07 -6.88
N THR A 166 -12.53 30.39 -8.03
CA THR A 166 -11.71 30.88 -9.16
C THR A 166 -12.30 32.15 -9.75
N ALA A 167 -13.63 32.21 -9.92
CA ALA A 167 -14.30 33.40 -10.41
C ALA A 167 -14.11 34.61 -9.48
N ALA A 168 -14.19 34.39 -8.15
CA ALA A 168 -13.96 35.45 -7.17
C ALA A 168 -12.51 35.98 -7.19
N LYS A 169 -11.53 35.06 -7.25
CA LYS A 169 -10.10 35.44 -7.40
C LYS A 169 -9.85 36.21 -8.69
N GLU A 170 -10.35 35.73 -9.83
CA GLU A 170 -10.13 36.41 -11.12
C GLU A 170 -10.65 37.84 -11.15
N VAL A 171 -11.75 38.13 -10.46
CA VAL A 171 -12.30 39.49 -10.34
C VAL A 171 -11.36 40.37 -9.51
N GLU A 172 -10.97 39.93 -8.32
CA GLU A 172 -10.08 40.72 -7.45
C GLU A 172 -8.67 40.88 -8.04
N ASP A 173 -8.18 39.90 -8.80
CA ASP A 173 -6.88 39.94 -9.45
C ASP A 173 -6.86 40.97 -10.58
N LYS A 174 -7.94 41.04 -11.38
CA LYS A 174 -8.11 42.08 -12.40
C LYS A 174 -8.20 43.46 -11.75
N ASP A 175 -9.02 43.61 -10.71
CA ASP A 175 -9.15 44.87 -9.97
C ASP A 175 -7.81 45.32 -9.37
N TRP A 176 -7.00 44.37 -8.89
CA TRP A 176 -5.66 44.65 -8.36
C TRP A 176 -4.69 45.08 -9.46
N GLU A 177 -4.63 44.38 -10.59
CA GLU A 177 -3.73 44.74 -11.69
C GLU A 177 -4.08 46.11 -12.29
N GLU A 178 -5.38 46.47 -12.36
CA GLU A 178 -5.80 47.81 -12.77
C GLU A 178 -5.34 48.89 -11.77
N LYS A 179 -5.53 48.66 -10.46
CA LYS A 179 -5.07 49.57 -9.41
C LYS A 179 -3.55 49.70 -9.38
N LYS A 180 -2.84 48.59 -9.46
CA LYS A 180 -1.38 48.51 -9.51
C LYS A 180 -0.84 49.29 -10.70
N ASN A 181 -1.39 49.10 -11.90
CA ASN A 181 -1.00 49.86 -13.08
C ASN A 181 -1.30 51.36 -12.93
N ALA A 182 -2.44 51.73 -12.34
CA ALA A 182 -2.76 53.14 -12.08
C ALA A 182 -1.78 53.79 -11.10
N ILE A 183 -1.42 53.10 -10.00
CA ILE A 183 -0.45 53.57 -9.02
C ILE A 183 0.96 53.65 -9.64
N LYS A 184 1.38 52.59 -10.36
CA LYS A 184 2.68 52.55 -11.06
C LYS A 184 2.79 53.70 -12.07
N LYS A 185 1.72 53.95 -12.83
CA LYS A 185 1.66 55.06 -13.80
C LYS A 185 1.75 56.43 -13.12
N ALA A 186 1.01 56.66 -12.03
CA ALA A 186 1.10 57.92 -11.28
C ALA A 186 2.50 58.15 -10.70
N ALA A 187 3.17 57.09 -10.21
CA ALA A 187 4.55 57.17 -9.75
C ALA A 187 5.52 57.48 -10.91
N ALA A 188 5.29 56.91 -12.09
CA ALA A 188 6.05 57.20 -13.29
C ALA A 188 5.85 58.62 -13.79
N GLU A 189 4.63 59.17 -13.75
CA GLU A 189 4.36 60.58 -14.11
C GLU A 189 5.13 61.51 -13.17
N GLY A 190 5.10 61.22 -11.87
CA GLY A 190 5.86 61.98 -10.86
C GLY A 190 7.37 61.89 -11.05
N LEU A 191 7.89 60.74 -11.48
CA LEU A 191 9.32 60.57 -11.77
C LEU A 191 9.72 61.24 -13.08
N PHE A 192 8.97 61.02 -14.16
CA PHE A 192 9.20 61.63 -15.47
C PHE A 192 9.26 63.16 -15.37
N ALA A 193 8.34 63.78 -14.64
CA ALA A 193 8.33 65.22 -14.41
C ALA A 193 9.52 65.74 -13.58
N LYS A 194 10.17 64.89 -12.77
CA LYS A 194 11.42 65.24 -12.08
C LYS A 194 12.64 65.12 -12.99
N LEU A 195 12.61 64.16 -13.93
CA LEU A 195 13.70 63.92 -14.88
C LEU A 195 13.70 64.95 -16.02
N ASP A 196 12.51 65.32 -16.52
CA ASP A 196 12.31 66.33 -17.58
C ASP A 196 12.63 67.74 -17.04
N SER A 197 13.91 68.10 -17.11
CA SER A 197 14.43 69.33 -16.51
C SER A 197 14.12 70.58 -17.33
N ASP A 198 13.90 70.46 -18.64
CA ASP A 198 13.60 71.60 -19.51
C ASP A 198 12.10 71.73 -19.88
N GLY A 199 11.30 70.74 -19.50
CA GLY A 199 9.85 70.74 -19.60
C GLY A 199 9.36 70.53 -21.03
N ASP A 200 10.19 69.96 -21.90
CA ASP A 200 9.84 69.73 -23.31
C ASP A 200 9.01 68.45 -23.52
N SER A 201 8.66 67.77 -22.42
CA SER A 201 7.90 66.51 -22.38
C SER A 201 8.63 65.33 -23.02
N LYS A 202 9.97 65.40 -23.10
CA LYS A 202 10.84 64.32 -23.56
C LYS A 202 12.03 64.18 -22.62
N LEU A 203 12.55 62.97 -22.50
CA LEU A 203 13.80 62.70 -21.80
C LEU A 203 14.90 62.50 -22.82
N THR A 204 15.93 63.33 -22.73
CA THR A 204 17.11 63.25 -23.57
C THR A 204 18.34 62.92 -22.74
N ILE A 205 19.47 62.64 -23.42
CA ILE A 205 20.77 62.47 -22.77
C ILE A 205 21.11 63.67 -21.85
N GLN A 206 20.69 64.88 -22.22
CA GLN A 206 20.97 66.09 -21.44
C GLN A 206 20.22 66.13 -20.12
N ASP A 207 19.06 65.47 -20.03
CA ASP A 207 18.24 65.44 -18.82
C ASP A 207 18.80 64.42 -17.82
N PHE A 208 19.16 63.23 -18.29
CA PHE A 208 19.84 62.22 -17.47
C PHE A 208 21.21 62.70 -16.96
N LYS A 209 21.94 63.49 -17.75
CA LYS A 209 23.24 64.06 -17.35
C LYS A 209 23.17 65.02 -16.16
N LYS A 210 22.01 65.64 -15.90
CA LYS A 210 21.82 66.60 -14.80
C LYS A 210 21.62 65.90 -13.44
N ILE A 211 21.49 64.58 -13.43
CA ILE A 211 21.13 63.79 -12.26
C ILE A 211 22.33 62.94 -11.88
N ALA A 212 23.03 63.36 -10.83
CA ALA A 212 24.28 62.74 -10.38
C ALA A 212 24.11 61.27 -9.98
N GLU A 213 22.88 60.87 -9.65
CA GLU A 213 22.51 59.50 -9.32
C GLU A 213 22.67 58.52 -10.50
N PHE A 214 22.84 58.99 -11.74
CA PHE A 214 23.13 58.10 -12.89
C PHE A 214 24.61 57.91 -13.22
N ASP A 215 25.52 58.45 -12.40
CA ASP A 215 26.97 58.20 -12.46
C ASP A 215 27.25 56.78 -11.95
N ASN A 216 27.43 55.82 -12.86
CA ASN A 216 27.55 54.41 -12.52
C ASN A 216 28.99 54.04 -12.14
N ASP A 217 29.99 54.70 -12.72
CA ASP A 217 31.40 54.47 -12.42
C ASP A 217 31.93 55.31 -11.22
N ASN A 218 31.09 56.19 -10.68
CA ASN A 218 31.36 57.10 -9.56
C ASN A 218 32.55 58.03 -9.82
N ASN A 219 32.77 58.44 -11.08
CA ASN A 219 33.86 59.33 -11.46
C ASN A 219 33.55 60.82 -11.17
N GLY A 220 32.31 61.13 -10.77
CA GLY A 220 31.83 62.47 -10.42
C GLY A 220 31.08 63.19 -11.55
N GLU A 221 30.96 62.60 -12.74
CA GLU A 221 30.24 63.13 -13.89
C GLU A 221 29.45 62.03 -14.62
N VAL A 222 28.23 62.32 -15.09
CA VAL A 222 27.47 61.38 -15.91
C VAL A 222 27.91 61.52 -17.38
N SER A 223 28.52 60.47 -17.93
CA SER A 223 28.95 60.40 -19.33
C SER A 223 27.77 60.21 -20.31
N ASP A 224 28.00 60.45 -21.61
CA ASP A 224 26.99 60.19 -22.65
C ASP A 224 26.60 58.70 -22.71
N ASP A 225 27.55 57.80 -22.47
CA ASP A 225 27.31 56.35 -22.51
C ASP A 225 26.49 55.89 -21.29
N GLU A 226 26.68 56.50 -20.12
CA GLU A 226 25.88 56.23 -18.93
C GLU A 226 24.45 56.73 -19.08
N ALA A 227 24.26 57.96 -19.55
CA ALA A 227 22.93 58.51 -19.82
C ALA A 227 22.19 57.72 -20.92
N LYS A 228 22.91 57.25 -21.94
CA LYS A 228 22.34 56.45 -23.04
C LYS A 228 21.89 55.06 -22.60
N SER A 229 22.42 54.51 -21.51
CA SER A 229 21.96 53.23 -20.96
C SER A 229 20.49 53.24 -20.53
N TYR A 230 19.93 54.42 -20.23
CA TYR A 230 18.52 54.61 -19.85
C TYR A 230 17.62 55.03 -21.01
N LEU A 231 18.18 55.11 -22.22
CA LEU A 231 17.52 55.42 -23.49
C LEU A 231 17.63 54.20 -24.42
N PRO A 232 16.83 53.14 -24.23
CA PRO A 232 17.00 51.87 -24.92
C PRO A 232 16.68 51.98 -26.42
N GLY A 233 17.69 52.35 -27.20
CA GLY A 233 17.61 52.44 -28.66
C GLY A 233 16.88 53.66 -29.22
N GLU A 234 16.51 54.63 -28.38
CA GLU A 234 15.83 55.87 -28.77
C GLU A 234 16.72 57.09 -28.43
N GLU A 235 16.68 58.15 -29.24
CA GLU A 235 17.44 59.40 -28.95
C GLU A 235 16.72 60.29 -27.93
N GLU A 236 15.40 60.15 -27.84
CA GLU A 236 14.50 60.88 -26.95
C GLU A 236 13.36 59.94 -26.53
N LEU A 237 12.98 59.93 -25.25
CA LEU A 237 11.83 59.16 -24.74
C LEU A 237 10.68 60.10 -24.39
N ASN A 238 9.50 59.87 -24.94
CA ASN A 238 8.28 60.46 -24.39
C ASN A 238 7.81 59.68 -23.14
N PHE A 239 6.78 60.18 -22.46
CA PHE A 239 6.26 59.55 -21.25
C PHE A 239 5.86 58.07 -21.43
N ASP A 240 5.18 57.73 -22.53
CA ASP A 240 4.72 56.36 -22.79
C ASP A 240 5.91 55.41 -23.02
N SER A 241 6.88 55.82 -23.87
CA SER A 241 8.12 55.07 -24.08
C SER A 241 8.93 54.92 -22.79
N PHE A 242 8.98 55.97 -21.96
CA PHE A 242 9.66 55.92 -20.66
C PHE A 242 8.98 54.95 -19.71
N PHE A 243 7.64 55.02 -19.57
CA PHE A 243 6.88 54.16 -18.68
C PHE A 243 7.03 52.68 -19.03
N GLU A 244 7.00 52.34 -20.32
CA GLU A 244 7.10 50.95 -20.78
C GLU A 244 8.51 50.38 -20.76
N LYS A 245 9.54 51.19 -21.08
CA LYS A 245 10.89 50.69 -21.40
C LYS A 245 11.98 51.05 -20.41
N SER A 246 11.84 52.17 -19.68
CA SER A 246 12.94 52.71 -18.86
C SER A 246 12.57 52.96 -17.41
N PHE A 247 11.29 53.12 -17.08
CA PHE A 247 10.85 53.52 -15.74
C PHE A 247 11.35 52.57 -14.64
N ASP A 248 11.22 51.26 -14.83
CA ASP A 248 11.62 50.27 -13.82
C ASP A 248 13.13 50.22 -13.58
N ASP A 249 13.94 50.52 -14.60
CA ASP A 249 15.41 50.54 -14.49
C ASP A 249 15.90 51.85 -13.88
N VAL A 250 15.38 52.98 -14.37
CA VAL A 250 15.70 54.33 -13.90
C VAL A 250 15.32 54.50 -12.43
N ARG A 251 14.12 54.03 -12.05
CA ARG A 251 13.64 54.05 -10.67
C ARG A 251 14.53 53.23 -9.73
N ARG A 252 14.94 52.03 -10.15
CA ARG A 252 15.74 51.10 -9.34
C ARG A 252 17.06 51.73 -8.91
N ILE A 253 17.67 52.50 -9.79
CA ILE A 253 18.98 53.13 -9.57
C ILE A 253 18.88 54.34 -8.66
N LEU A 254 17.87 55.20 -8.90
CA LEU A 254 17.58 56.32 -8.00
C LEU A 254 17.34 55.82 -6.56
N ARG A 255 16.61 54.70 -6.41
CA ARG A 255 16.39 54.07 -5.11
C ARG A 255 17.67 53.51 -4.49
N SER A 256 18.55 52.89 -5.27
CA SER A 256 19.81 52.34 -4.74
C SER A 256 20.78 53.40 -4.19
N LYS A 257 20.55 54.67 -4.52
CA LYS A 257 21.38 55.80 -4.11
C LYS A 257 20.71 56.69 -3.05
N GLU A 258 19.49 56.39 -2.62
CA GLU A 258 18.87 57.07 -1.48
C GLU A 258 19.51 56.63 -0.15
N PRO A 259 19.86 57.56 0.76
CA PRO A 259 20.42 57.20 2.07
C PRO A 259 19.37 56.50 2.94
N VAL A 260 19.71 55.33 3.48
CA VAL A 260 18.85 54.58 4.42
C VAL A 260 18.69 55.37 5.72
N GLU A 261 17.49 55.90 6.00
CA GLU A 261 17.15 56.36 7.35
C GLU A 261 16.84 55.17 8.26
N GLU A 262 17.65 54.95 9.30
CA GLU A 262 17.42 53.96 10.35
C GLU A 262 16.08 54.24 11.08
N LYS A 263 15.04 53.47 10.79
CA LYS A 263 13.87 53.34 11.67
C LYS A 263 14.09 52.17 12.62
N LYS A 264 14.20 52.47 13.91
CA LYS A 264 14.34 51.51 15.01
C LYS A 264 13.14 50.57 15.07
N GLU A 265 13.39 49.27 14.92
CA GLU A 265 12.47 48.20 15.27
C GLU A 265 12.20 48.18 16.78
N THR A 266 10.93 48.06 17.14
CA THR A 266 10.53 47.45 18.42
C THR A 266 9.90 46.10 18.10
N THR A 267 10.66 45.07 18.47
CA THR A 267 10.31 43.66 18.67
C THR A 267 8.91 43.44 19.24
N GLU A 268 8.20 42.43 18.71
CA GLU A 268 7.64 41.33 19.49
C GLU A 268 7.12 40.22 18.54
N GLU A 269 7.81 39.07 18.53
CA GLU A 269 7.26 37.79 18.08
C GLU A 269 6.32 37.21 19.15
N PRO A 270 5.37 36.34 18.74
CA PRO A 270 5.36 35.04 19.41
C PRO A 270 5.35 33.86 18.42
N ASN A 271 6.27 32.94 18.71
CA ASN A 271 6.33 31.54 18.28
C ASN A 271 4.97 30.83 18.31
N THR A 272 4.70 30.03 17.27
CA THR A 272 4.09 28.70 17.44
C THR A 272 4.69 27.72 16.44
N GLU A 273 5.07 26.57 16.97
CA GLU A 273 5.86 25.49 16.39
C GLU A 273 5.11 24.68 15.31
N LYS A 274 5.91 24.05 14.44
CA LYS A 274 5.54 23.15 13.35
C LYS A 274 5.07 21.77 13.84
N GLU A 275 4.24 21.11 13.03
CA GLU A 275 4.21 19.66 12.72
C GLU A 275 3.05 19.44 11.72
N GLU A 276 3.07 18.61 10.68
CA GLU A 276 4.08 17.95 9.83
C GLU A 276 3.31 17.38 8.61
N ASN A 277 3.93 17.44 7.42
CA ASN A 277 3.77 16.61 6.21
C ASN A 277 2.39 16.00 5.79
N ILE A 278 1.89 16.48 4.65
CA ILE A 278 1.29 15.63 3.60
C ILE A 278 1.95 16.05 2.28
N GLU A 279 2.55 15.09 1.59
CA GLU A 279 3.20 15.26 0.28
C GLU A 279 2.18 15.77 -0.75
N GLU A 280 2.32 17.04 -1.14
CA GLU A 280 1.69 17.61 -2.32
C GLU A 280 2.67 17.44 -3.50
N GLU A 281 2.40 16.47 -4.38
CA GLU A 281 2.88 16.56 -5.77
C GLU A 281 2.01 17.62 -6.48
N GLU A 282 2.38 18.89 -6.32
CA GLU A 282 2.05 19.93 -7.29
C GLU A 282 3.37 20.49 -7.86
N LEU A 283 3.41 20.66 -9.18
CA LEU A 283 4.46 21.36 -9.91
C LEU A 283 4.58 22.80 -9.39
N GLU A 284 5.40 23.01 -8.37
CA GLU A 284 5.86 24.32 -7.95
C GLU A 284 7.17 24.63 -8.67
N ASP A 285 7.12 25.64 -9.54
CA ASP A 285 8.29 26.23 -10.14
C ASP A 285 9.28 26.67 -9.06
N GLU A 286 10.51 26.20 -9.20
CA GLU A 286 11.70 26.44 -8.38
C GLU A 286 11.93 27.93 -8.10
N TYR A 287 11.42 28.44 -6.97
CA TYR A 287 11.86 29.71 -6.41
C TYR A 287 13.01 29.47 -5.42
N SER A 288 14.22 29.57 -5.96
CA SER A 288 15.45 29.74 -5.20
C SER A 288 15.30 30.88 -4.19
N ALA A 289 15.59 30.61 -2.91
CA ALA A 289 15.62 31.61 -1.86
C ALA A 289 16.65 32.71 -2.18
N PRO A 290 16.25 33.99 -2.29
CA PRO A 290 17.22 35.07 -2.42
C PRO A 290 17.81 35.39 -1.05
N SER A 291 19.14 35.50 -0.99
CA SER A 291 19.88 36.05 0.14
C SER A 291 19.34 37.42 0.56
N GLU A 292 19.17 37.63 1.87
CA GLU A 292 18.76 38.89 2.49
C GLU A 292 19.62 40.07 2.01
N SER A 293 19.00 40.90 1.16
CA SER A 293 19.34 42.30 0.98
C SER A 293 18.06 43.06 1.27
N HIS A 294 18.14 44.10 2.11
CA HIS A 294 16.99 44.93 2.52
C HIS A 294 16.30 45.56 1.29
N HIS A 295 15.32 44.85 0.75
CA HIS A 295 14.36 45.37 -0.20
C HIS A 295 13.25 46.06 0.60
N ILE A 296 13.14 47.38 0.48
CA ILE A 296 11.90 48.07 0.81
C ILE A 296 10.91 47.71 -0.31
N GLU A 297 10.11 46.68 -0.08
CA GLU A 297 9.04 46.24 -1.00
C GLU A 297 7.97 47.32 -1.14
N GLU A 298 7.64 47.69 -2.37
CA GLU A 298 6.78 48.85 -2.66
C GLU A 298 5.29 48.53 -2.45
N GLU A 299 4.49 49.58 -2.21
CA GLU A 299 3.06 49.47 -1.86
C GLU A 299 2.22 48.73 -2.93
N TRP A 300 2.66 48.73 -4.19
CA TRP A 300 2.01 48.02 -5.29
C TRP A 300 2.69 46.71 -5.69
N GLU A 301 3.78 46.33 -5.03
CA GLU A 301 4.42 45.01 -5.18
C GLU A 301 3.75 43.99 -4.25
N LYS A 302 3.22 44.44 -3.10
CA LYS A 302 2.43 43.60 -2.19
C LYS A 302 0.97 43.58 -2.59
N LYS A 303 0.55 42.49 -3.21
CA LYS A 303 -0.88 42.23 -3.40
C LYS A 303 -1.56 42.14 -2.03
N PRO A 304 -2.61 42.95 -1.75
CA PRO A 304 -3.34 42.85 -0.51
C PRO A 304 -4.01 41.47 -0.39
N PRO A 305 -4.28 40.99 0.83
CA PRO A 305 -5.04 39.76 1.01
C PRO A 305 -6.41 39.89 0.34
N TYR A 306 -6.95 38.76 -0.13
CA TYR A 306 -8.29 38.71 -0.69
C TYR A 306 -9.33 39.25 0.29
N SER A 307 -10.41 39.82 -0.24
CA SER A 307 -11.52 40.30 0.59
C SER A 307 -12.09 39.19 1.48
N GLU A 308 -12.75 39.55 2.59
CA GLU A 308 -13.40 38.59 3.48
C GLU A 308 -14.39 37.66 2.73
N ALA A 309 -15.08 38.19 1.71
CA ALA A 309 -15.98 37.40 0.87
C ALA A 309 -15.23 36.37 0.02
N THR A 310 -14.10 36.74 -0.58
CA THR A 310 -13.28 35.82 -1.39
C THR A 310 -12.51 34.84 -0.52
N GLN A 311 -12.02 35.27 0.64
CA GLN A 311 -11.39 34.40 1.63
C GLN A 311 -12.37 33.33 2.10
N LYS A 312 -13.64 33.68 2.32
CA LYS A 312 -14.68 32.70 2.64
C LYS A 312 -14.85 31.63 1.55
N PHE A 313 -14.85 31.99 0.26
CA PHE A 313 -14.88 31.00 -0.82
C PHE A 313 -13.62 30.13 -0.87
N ILE A 314 -12.45 30.70 -0.54
CA ILE A 314 -11.19 29.95 -0.45
C ILE A 314 -11.25 28.93 0.68
N ASP A 315 -11.73 29.33 1.85
CA ASP A 315 -11.81 28.50 3.04
C ASP A 315 -12.86 27.38 2.86
N GLU A 316 -14.04 27.70 2.33
CA GLU A 316 -15.10 26.73 2.02
C GLU A 316 -14.61 25.68 1.00
N ALA A 317 -13.92 26.10 -0.07
CA ALA A 317 -13.36 25.19 -1.05
C ALA A 317 -12.25 24.31 -0.45
N THR A 318 -11.43 24.85 0.46
CA THR A 318 -10.35 24.13 1.13
C THR A 318 -10.90 23.08 2.09
N GLN A 319 -11.92 23.45 2.88
CA GLN A 319 -12.62 22.52 3.77
C GLN A 319 -13.26 21.38 2.97
N ALA A 320 -14.00 21.70 1.91
CA ALA A 320 -14.66 20.68 1.06
C ALA A 320 -13.65 19.73 0.40
N ARG A 321 -12.48 20.23 -0.02
CA ARG A 321 -11.38 19.41 -0.55
C ARG A 321 -10.86 18.43 0.50
N ASN A 322 -10.62 18.90 1.72
CA ASN A 322 -10.12 18.05 2.81
C ASN A 322 -11.14 16.95 3.17
N GLU A 323 -12.42 17.32 3.28
CA GLU A 323 -13.50 16.34 3.53
C GLU A 323 -13.62 15.30 2.42
N PHE A 324 -13.45 15.71 1.16
CA PHE A 324 -13.42 14.80 0.01
C PHE A 324 -12.23 13.84 0.07
N HIS A 325 -11.02 14.31 0.37
CA HIS A 325 -9.83 13.47 0.51
C HIS A 325 -9.97 12.47 1.66
N ASP A 326 -10.55 12.86 2.79
CA ASP A 326 -10.82 11.96 3.91
C ASP A 326 -11.82 10.87 3.54
N ALA A 327 -12.88 11.22 2.82
CA ALA A 327 -13.84 10.25 2.31
C ALA A 327 -13.20 9.30 1.29
N LEU A 328 -12.32 9.80 0.42
CA LEU A 328 -11.59 9.02 -0.58
C LEU A 328 -10.68 7.96 0.06
N ARG A 329 -9.87 8.36 1.05
CA ARG A 329 -8.99 7.44 1.79
C ARG A 329 -9.78 6.30 2.43
N LYS A 330 -10.89 6.65 3.10
CA LYS A 330 -11.80 5.65 3.68
C LYS A 330 -12.31 4.69 2.61
N VAL A 331 -12.84 5.18 1.49
CA VAL A 331 -13.35 4.30 0.42
C VAL A 331 -12.26 3.35 -0.10
N SER A 332 -11.05 3.84 -0.35
CA SER A 332 -9.91 3.02 -0.81
C SER A 332 -9.55 1.90 0.18
N ASP A 333 -9.51 2.21 1.48
CA ASP A 333 -9.25 1.22 2.53
C ASP A 333 -10.35 0.16 2.59
N LEU A 334 -11.63 0.57 2.49
CA LEU A 334 -12.74 -0.36 2.51
C LEU A 334 -12.77 -1.24 1.24
N GLU A 335 -12.51 -0.65 0.06
CA GLU A 335 -12.44 -1.36 -1.23
C GLU A 335 -11.33 -2.43 -1.23
N THR A 336 -10.17 -2.10 -0.68
CA THR A 336 -9.06 -3.08 -0.54
C THR A 336 -9.48 -4.27 0.31
N LYS A 337 -10.12 -4.02 1.45
CA LYS A 337 -10.63 -5.09 2.35
C LYS A 337 -11.72 -5.94 1.68
N VAL A 338 -12.62 -5.32 0.91
CA VAL A 338 -13.64 -6.06 0.14
C VAL A 338 -12.97 -6.95 -0.90
N ARG A 339 -12.04 -6.39 -1.68
CA ARG A 339 -11.31 -7.14 -2.71
C ARG A 339 -10.55 -8.31 -2.11
N GLU A 340 -9.86 -8.13 -0.99
CA GLU A 340 -9.15 -9.20 -0.30
C GLU A 340 -10.09 -10.32 0.17
N ALA A 341 -11.24 -9.95 0.75
CA ALA A 341 -12.24 -10.90 1.20
C ALA A 341 -12.89 -11.66 0.02
N GLU A 342 -13.26 -10.96 -1.06
CA GLU A 342 -13.82 -11.57 -2.28
C GLU A 342 -12.80 -12.48 -2.97
N GLN A 343 -11.55 -12.02 -3.12
CA GLN A 343 -10.44 -12.82 -3.65
C GLN A 343 -10.08 -14.02 -2.77
N PHE A 344 -10.49 -14.06 -1.50
CA PHE A 344 -10.35 -15.26 -0.69
C PHE A 344 -11.53 -16.22 -0.90
N VAL A 345 -12.75 -15.70 -1.07
CA VAL A 345 -13.94 -16.54 -1.25
C VAL A 345 -14.04 -17.15 -2.65
N GLU A 346 -13.66 -16.42 -3.70
CA GLU A 346 -13.79 -16.86 -5.10
C GLU A 346 -12.67 -17.83 -5.53
N PHE A 347 -11.59 -17.91 -4.76
CA PHE A 347 -10.38 -18.59 -5.17
C PHE A 347 -10.47 -20.10 -4.99
N ASP A 348 -9.98 -20.83 -5.98
CA ASP A 348 -9.94 -22.29 -5.97
C ASP A 348 -8.72 -22.80 -5.19
N TYR A 349 -8.93 -23.05 -3.89
CA TYR A 349 -7.93 -23.61 -2.98
C TYR A 349 -7.94 -25.13 -2.90
N GLY A 350 -8.53 -25.81 -3.88
CA GLY A 350 -8.71 -27.26 -3.85
C GLY A 350 -9.96 -27.71 -3.10
N PRO A 351 -10.34 -28.98 -3.25
CA PRO A 351 -11.61 -29.53 -2.75
C PRO A 351 -11.73 -29.55 -1.22
N ASP A 352 -10.60 -29.53 -0.52
CA ASP A 352 -10.45 -29.56 0.93
C ASP A 352 -9.87 -28.25 1.49
N TYR A 353 -9.78 -27.20 0.66
CA TYR A 353 -9.13 -25.93 0.97
C TYR A 353 -7.65 -26.08 1.38
N ALA A 354 -7.00 -27.19 1.02
CA ALA A 354 -5.66 -27.49 1.52
C ALA A 354 -4.64 -26.39 1.18
N TRP A 355 -4.83 -25.76 0.03
CA TRP A 355 -3.98 -24.70 -0.50
C TRP A 355 -4.21 -23.33 0.14
N ALA A 356 -5.34 -23.12 0.84
CA ALA A 356 -5.69 -21.82 1.43
C ALA A 356 -4.66 -21.39 2.49
N ALA A 357 -4.12 -22.35 3.24
CA ALA A 357 -3.09 -22.12 4.25
C ALA A 357 -1.77 -21.61 3.66
N LEU A 358 -1.52 -21.84 2.37
CA LEU A 358 -0.29 -21.41 1.69
C LEU A 358 -0.43 -20.03 1.03
N LYS A 359 -1.62 -19.41 1.02
CA LYS A 359 -1.81 -18.10 0.37
C LYS A 359 -0.89 -17.04 0.97
N GLY A 360 -0.03 -16.45 0.13
CA GLY A 360 0.90 -15.40 0.50
C GLY A 360 2.15 -15.88 1.25
N GLN A 361 2.28 -17.18 1.54
CA GLN A 361 3.52 -17.74 2.09
C GLN A 361 4.60 -17.81 1.01
N CYS A 362 5.84 -17.44 1.36
CA CYS A 362 6.96 -17.38 0.43
C CYS A 362 8.04 -18.43 0.78
N PHE A 363 8.59 -19.06 -0.25
CA PHE A 363 9.58 -20.12 -0.15
C PHE A 363 10.81 -19.75 -0.99
N ASP A 364 11.97 -19.72 -0.33
CA ASP A 364 13.23 -19.31 -0.93
C ASP A 364 14.13 -20.52 -1.23
N LEU A 365 14.86 -20.45 -2.34
CA LEU A 365 15.86 -21.43 -2.76
C LEU A 365 17.13 -20.70 -3.22
N ASP A 366 18.22 -20.93 -2.50
CA ASP A 366 19.55 -20.41 -2.84
C ASP A 366 20.26 -21.37 -3.80
N GLU A 367 20.47 -20.93 -5.05
CA GLU A 367 21.22 -21.69 -6.05
C GLU A 367 22.26 -20.81 -6.76
N ASN A 368 23.53 -21.23 -6.67
CA ASN A 368 24.67 -20.55 -7.29
C ASN A 368 24.76 -19.06 -6.86
N GLN A 369 24.52 -18.13 -7.79
CA GLN A 369 24.56 -16.69 -7.55
C GLN A 369 23.18 -16.06 -7.35
N TYR A 370 22.11 -16.86 -7.38
CA TYR A 370 20.74 -16.38 -7.29
C TYR A 370 19.99 -16.98 -6.10
N THR A 371 19.08 -16.20 -5.54
CA THR A 371 18.05 -16.65 -4.63
C THR A 371 16.72 -16.57 -5.37
N TYR A 372 16.10 -17.73 -5.59
CA TYR A 372 14.76 -17.82 -6.16
C TYR A 372 13.74 -17.80 -5.03
N ARG A 373 12.63 -17.09 -5.23
CA ARG A 373 11.55 -17.00 -4.27
C ARG A 373 10.21 -17.24 -4.95
N LEU A 374 9.41 -18.10 -4.34
CA LEU A 374 8.03 -18.39 -4.74
C LEU A 374 7.09 -17.96 -3.62
N CYS A 375 6.28 -16.93 -3.84
CA CYS A 375 5.16 -16.57 -2.97
C CYS A 375 3.87 -17.18 -3.54
N MET A 376 3.34 -18.17 -2.84
CA MET A 376 2.18 -18.95 -3.29
C MET A 376 0.96 -18.05 -3.53
N PHE A 377 0.40 -18.16 -4.74
CA PHE A 377 -0.74 -17.36 -5.22
C PHE A 377 -0.49 -15.84 -5.33
N ASP A 378 0.78 -15.43 -5.33
CA ASP A 378 1.18 -14.02 -5.49
C ASP A 378 2.17 -13.86 -6.66
N LYS A 379 3.45 -14.20 -6.45
CA LYS A 379 4.50 -13.97 -7.46
C LYS A 379 5.74 -14.85 -7.26
N THR A 380 6.53 -14.96 -8.32
CA THR A 380 7.88 -15.56 -8.31
C THR A 380 8.93 -14.49 -8.60
N THR A 381 10.08 -14.56 -7.93
CA THR A 381 11.18 -13.60 -8.10
C THR A 381 12.54 -14.28 -8.10
N GLN A 382 13.51 -13.66 -8.76
CA GLN A 382 14.92 -14.00 -8.71
C GLN A 382 15.70 -12.82 -8.16
N LYS A 383 16.61 -13.07 -7.22
CA LYS A 383 17.50 -12.06 -6.67
C LYS A 383 18.94 -12.48 -6.86
N ASP A 384 19.77 -11.62 -7.45
CA ASP A 384 21.23 -11.83 -7.46
C ASP A 384 21.80 -11.55 -6.07
N ARG A 385 22.67 -12.41 -5.56
CA ARG A 385 23.26 -12.27 -4.21
C ARG A 385 24.02 -10.95 -4.01
N ASN A 386 24.51 -10.34 -5.09
CA ASN A 386 25.22 -9.06 -5.06
C ASN A 386 24.30 -7.85 -5.35
N SER A 387 23.04 -8.09 -5.68
CA SER A 387 22.06 -7.05 -6.02
C SER A 387 21.05 -6.87 -4.89
N HIS A 388 20.63 -5.63 -4.67
CA HIS A 388 19.52 -5.32 -3.77
C HIS A 388 18.15 -5.40 -4.47
N HIS A 389 18.12 -5.57 -5.79
CA HIS A 389 16.89 -5.60 -6.58
C HIS A 389 16.43 -7.03 -6.89
N ASP A 390 15.16 -7.30 -6.60
CA ASP A 390 14.49 -8.54 -6.95
C ASP A 390 13.88 -8.42 -8.36
N VAL A 391 14.17 -9.37 -9.24
CA VAL A 391 13.65 -9.47 -10.61
C VAL A 391 12.38 -10.32 -10.61
N PRO A 392 11.20 -9.76 -10.97
CA PRO A 392 9.96 -10.54 -11.09
C PRO A 392 10.04 -11.56 -12.22
N LEU A 393 9.83 -12.83 -11.90
CA LEU A 393 9.78 -13.94 -12.86
C LEU A 393 8.35 -14.29 -13.28
N GLY A 394 7.33 -13.81 -12.58
CA GLY A 394 5.93 -13.99 -12.90
C GLY A 394 5.01 -13.64 -11.72
N TYR A 395 3.75 -13.38 -12.02
CA TYR A 395 2.67 -13.22 -11.06
C TYR A 395 1.67 -14.36 -11.24
N TRP A 396 1.04 -14.78 -10.16
CA TRP A 396 0.05 -15.84 -10.16
C TRP A 396 -0.99 -15.62 -11.26
N ASN A 397 -1.29 -16.67 -12.02
CA ASN A 397 -2.32 -16.64 -13.05
C ASN A 397 -3.39 -17.71 -12.80
N SER A 398 -3.01 -18.99 -12.87
CA SER A 398 -3.97 -20.08 -12.73
C SER A 398 -3.31 -21.41 -12.37
N TRP A 399 -4.14 -22.35 -11.95
CA TRP A 399 -3.80 -23.77 -12.03
C TRP A 399 -3.61 -24.19 -13.50
N ALA A 400 -2.65 -25.08 -13.73
CA ALA A 400 -2.24 -25.57 -15.04
C ALA A 400 -1.90 -27.08 -15.01
N GLY A 401 -2.40 -27.81 -14.01
CA GLY A 401 -2.27 -29.26 -13.94
C GLY A 401 -3.11 -29.99 -14.99
N SER A 402 -2.93 -31.31 -15.07
CA SER A 402 -3.65 -32.17 -16.02
C SER A 402 -5.11 -32.39 -15.62
N ASP A 403 -5.93 -32.95 -16.53
CA ASP A 403 -7.34 -33.27 -16.24
C ASP A 403 -7.51 -34.24 -15.06
N SER A 404 -6.53 -35.12 -14.82
CA SER A 404 -6.52 -36.07 -13.71
C SER A 404 -5.97 -35.48 -12.40
N ASP A 405 -5.19 -34.41 -12.48
CA ASP A 405 -4.58 -33.74 -11.34
C ASP A 405 -4.41 -32.24 -11.60
N LYS A 406 -5.52 -31.52 -11.44
CA LYS A 406 -5.63 -30.08 -11.72
C LYS A 406 -4.63 -29.25 -10.90
N TYR A 407 -4.32 -29.67 -9.66
CA TYR A 407 -3.53 -28.91 -8.70
C TYR A 407 -2.03 -29.24 -8.74
N SER A 408 -1.61 -30.15 -9.62
CA SER A 408 -0.20 -30.53 -9.82
C SER A 408 0.70 -29.44 -10.38
N THR A 409 0.15 -28.37 -10.97
CA THR A 409 0.97 -27.31 -11.58
C THR A 409 0.31 -25.95 -11.46
N GLN A 410 1.13 -24.95 -11.17
CA GLN A 410 0.77 -23.56 -11.06
C GLN A 410 1.49 -22.73 -12.13
N LYS A 411 0.75 -21.81 -12.75
CA LYS A 411 1.28 -20.91 -13.77
C LYS A 411 1.43 -19.49 -13.23
N TYR A 412 2.63 -18.96 -13.35
CA TYR A 412 2.96 -17.57 -13.06
C TYR A 412 3.46 -16.89 -14.35
N ASP A 413 2.84 -15.79 -14.76
CA ASP A 413 3.21 -15.07 -15.98
C ASP A 413 3.18 -13.54 -15.79
N ARG A 414 3.41 -12.77 -16.85
CA ARG A 414 3.53 -11.30 -16.79
C ARG A 414 4.66 -10.82 -15.87
N GLY A 415 5.76 -11.58 -15.81
CA GLY A 415 6.99 -11.16 -15.13
C GLY A 415 7.72 -10.04 -15.89
N GLN A 416 8.89 -9.65 -15.39
CA GLN A 416 9.66 -8.56 -16.02
C GLN A 416 10.02 -8.90 -17.48
N SER A 417 9.87 -7.94 -18.38
CA SER A 417 10.18 -8.13 -19.80
C SER A 417 11.64 -8.54 -20.02
N CYS A 418 11.82 -9.49 -20.93
CA CYS A 418 13.09 -10.09 -21.27
C CYS A 418 13.65 -9.48 -22.57
N TRP A 419 14.95 -9.17 -22.61
CA TRP A 419 15.56 -8.68 -23.84
C TRP A 419 15.57 -9.77 -24.91
N ASN A 420 14.82 -9.57 -26.01
CA ASN A 420 14.69 -10.51 -27.11
C ASN A 420 14.09 -11.87 -26.67
N GLY A 421 13.00 -11.82 -25.90
CA GLY A 421 12.20 -12.95 -25.41
C GLY A 421 10.83 -12.46 -24.93
N PRO A 422 9.89 -13.38 -24.60
CA PRO A 422 8.61 -13.00 -23.99
C PRO A 422 8.82 -12.42 -22.58
N ASP A 423 7.76 -11.86 -22.00
CA ASP A 423 7.77 -11.55 -20.57
C ASP A 423 8.11 -12.79 -19.76
N ARG A 424 8.93 -12.63 -18.71
CA ARG A 424 9.34 -13.76 -17.89
C ARG A 424 8.11 -14.49 -17.34
N SER A 425 8.18 -15.82 -17.34
CA SER A 425 7.13 -16.67 -16.78
C SER A 425 7.73 -17.84 -16.02
N THR A 426 7.01 -18.35 -15.03
CA THR A 426 7.41 -19.50 -14.21
C THR A 426 6.30 -20.53 -14.16
N MET A 427 6.62 -21.78 -14.49
CA MET A 427 5.76 -22.94 -14.22
C MET A 427 6.24 -23.60 -12.94
N VAL A 428 5.38 -23.68 -11.94
CA VAL A 428 5.67 -24.34 -10.67
C VAL A 428 5.00 -25.70 -10.69
N GLU A 429 5.78 -26.76 -10.85
CA GLU A 429 5.32 -28.14 -10.67
C GLU A 429 5.29 -28.46 -9.18
N ILE A 430 4.16 -28.96 -8.71
CA ILE A 430 3.97 -29.28 -7.30
C ILE A 430 3.93 -30.78 -7.13
N LYS A 431 4.79 -31.28 -6.24
CA LYS A 431 4.87 -32.69 -5.89
C LYS A 431 4.40 -32.89 -4.47
N CYS A 432 3.70 -34.00 -4.25
CA CYS A 432 3.45 -34.49 -2.91
C CYS A 432 4.79 -34.73 -2.22
N GLY A 433 4.91 -34.26 -0.99
CA GLY A 433 6.02 -34.55 -0.13
C GLY A 433 6.00 -33.67 1.09
N GLU A 434 6.97 -33.89 1.96
CA GLU A 434 6.71 -33.74 3.37
C GLU A 434 6.62 -32.29 3.78
N GLU A 435 7.55 -31.46 3.36
CA GLU A 435 7.56 -30.02 3.63
C GLU A 435 7.03 -29.23 2.46
N THR A 436 6.37 -28.10 2.75
CA THR A 436 6.21 -27.08 1.73
C THR A 436 7.55 -26.35 1.57
N LYS A 437 8.30 -26.68 0.52
CA LYS A 437 9.56 -26.01 0.18
C LYS A 437 9.84 -26.02 -1.32
N LEU A 438 10.54 -24.98 -1.76
CA LEU A 438 11.03 -24.89 -3.14
C LEU A 438 12.25 -25.80 -3.28
N LEU A 439 12.10 -26.89 -4.04
CA LEU A 439 13.10 -27.95 -4.17
C LEU A 439 14.10 -27.67 -5.29
N GLU A 440 13.63 -27.16 -6.42
CA GLU A 440 14.45 -26.93 -7.61
C GLU A 440 13.98 -25.67 -8.34
N ALA A 441 14.92 -24.92 -8.90
CA ALA A 441 14.65 -23.81 -9.80
C ALA A 441 15.55 -23.90 -11.03
N SER A 442 14.97 -23.99 -12.21
CA SER A 442 15.69 -24.07 -13.48
C SER A 442 15.15 -23.07 -14.51
N GLU A 443 16.00 -22.66 -15.44
CA GLU A 443 15.62 -21.87 -16.62
C GLU A 443 15.75 -22.76 -17.87
N PRO A 444 14.75 -23.63 -18.16
CA PRO A 444 14.80 -24.56 -19.28
C PRO A 444 14.84 -23.86 -20.65
N ALA A 445 14.24 -22.68 -20.75
CA ALA A 445 14.31 -21.82 -21.93
C ALA A 445 14.46 -20.37 -21.50
N LYS A 446 15.00 -19.54 -22.41
CA LYS A 446 15.28 -18.14 -22.11
C LYS A 446 14.03 -17.42 -21.60
N CYS A 447 14.10 -16.92 -20.36
CA CYS A 447 13.02 -16.22 -19.69
C CYS A 447 11.77 -17.06 -19.39
N GLU A 448 11.88 -18.39 -19.47
CA GLU A 448 10.90 -19.35 -19.00
C GLU A 448 11.53 -20.19 -17.90
N TYR A 449 10.95 -20.11 -16.71
CA TYR A 449 11.46 -20.76 -15.52
C TYR A 449 10.58 -21.94 -15.14
N LYS A 450 11.20 -22.97 -14.59
CA LYS A 450 10.52 -24.13 -14.02
C LYS A 450 10.96 -24.30 -12.58
N PHE A 451 10.00 -24.21 -11.68
CA PHE A 451 10.18 -24.44 -10.25
C PHE A 451 9.55 -25.78 -9.89
N VAL A 452 10.16 -26.49 -8.95
CA VAL A 452 9.57 -27.69 -8.35
C VAL A 452 9.32 -27.38 -6.89
N LEU A 453 8.05 -27.24 -6.52
CA LEU A 453 7.63 -27.13 -5.14
C LEU A 453 7.30 -28.55 -4.64
N VAL A 454 7.80 -28.90 -3.47
CA VAL A 454 7.25 -30.02 -2.71
C VAL A 454 6.26 -29.44 -1.72
N SER A 455 5.08 -30.05 -1.57
CA SER A 455 4.11 -29.63 -0.57
C SER A 455 3.19 -30.77 -0.17
N PRO A 456 2.87 -30.86 1.12
CA PRO A 456 1.79 -31.68 1.64
C PRO A 456 0.43 -31.50 1.04
N ALA A 457 0.10 -30.26 0.63
CA ALA A 457 -1.20 -29.95 0.06
C ALA A 457 -1.39 -30.63 -1.31
N ALA A 458 -0.32 -31.13 -1.95
CA ALA A 458 -0.39 -31.94 -3.17
C ALA A 458 -0.57 -33.44 -2.90
N CYS A 459 -0.54 -33.89 -1.65
CA CYS A 459 -0.73 -35.30 -1.32
C CYS A 459 -2.22 -35.65 -1.29
N GLN A 460 -2.58 -36.72 -2.01
CA GLN A 460 -3.94 -37.23 -2.01
C GLN A 460 -4.22 -38.02 -0.73
N ASP A 461 -5.49 -38.03 -0.31
CA ASP A 461 -5.95 -38.85 0.81
C ASP A 461 -5.73 -40.34 0.51
N PRO A 462 -4.96 -41.07 1.34
CA PRO A 462 -4.63 -42.47 1.09
C PRO A 462 -5.86 -43.39 1.09
N THR A 463 -6.99 -43.01 1.71
CA THR A 463 -8.24 -43.77 1.64
C THR A 463 -8.89 -43.73 0.25
N LYS A 464 -8.57 -42.72 -0.56
CA LYS A 464 -9.00 -42.60 -1.96
C LYS A 464 -8.05 -43.31 -2.94
N LEU A 465 -6.89 -43.78 -2.46
CA LEU A 465 -5.95 -44.60 -3.26
C LEU A 465 -6.40 -46.07 -3.34
N GLU A 466 -7.17 -46.57 -2.36
CA GLU A 466 -7.63 -47.97 -2.33
C GLU A 466 -8.75 -48.29 -3.33
N GLU A 467 -9.57 -47.30 -3.75
CA GLU A 467 -10.63 -47.54 -4.75
C GLU A 467 -10.08 -47.87 -6.16
N ASN A 468 -8.84 -47.51 -6.46
CA ASN A 468 -8.20 -47.81 -7.75
C ASN A 468 -7.44 -49.14 -7.77
N TYR A 469 -7.20 -49.77 -6.62
CA TYR A 469 -6.51 -51.07 -6.54
C TYR A 469 -7.48 -52.27 -6.57
N HIS A 470 -8.76 -52.06 -6.28
CA HIS A 470 -9.78 -53.11 -6.28
C HIS A 470 -10.55 -53.28 -7.60
N SER A 471 -10.23 -52.51 -8.65
CA SER A 471 -10.83 -52.66 -9.98
C SER A 471 -10.02 -53.49 -10.99
N GLU A 472 -8.83 -53.96 -10.64
CA GLU A 472 -7.99 -54.83 -11.50
C GLU A 472 -7.51 -56.12 -10.80
N LEU A 473 -8.43 -56.86 -10.18
CA LEU A 473 -8.21 -58.28 -9.83
C LEU A 473 -9.38 -59.17 -10.21
#